data_AF-A0A9X7F5F2-F1
#
_entry.id   AF-A0A9X7F5F2-F1
#
_cell.length_a   1.000
_cell.length_b   1.000
_cell.length_c   1.000
_cell.angle_alpha   90.00
_cell.angle_beta   90.00
_cell.angle_gamma   90.00
#
_symmetry.space_group_name_H-M   'P 1'
#
loop_
_entity.id
_entity.type
_entity.pdbx_description
1 polymer ?
#
loop_
_entity_poly.entity_id
_entity_poly.type
_entity_poly.pdbx_seq_one_letter_code
_entity_poly.pdbx_strand_id
1 'polypeptide(L)'
;MSIFKQTLLAATLCGVFGAAVAAPEGGSSQKRKDGYWITVKPGTSSWQPFGAGKAGLAFSTDNGHSWSNSINLEDGPVKHIGIKYKQGTQKVPINGNDPYANVDGTRNPHYLTLKDVKPVIGWFYNPPLGQVWYENRHNNTEVYSVRQMANPAIPAAPKFGGLVIAKVPGMNGSDGNVFFGEWAPRKGNPPQNSTDLNMADGKRTVWYVGDNPTRNMPKLVNAKYNVLGVNKHTPGRNDFYTGTLTANYGTGSGSLTGSISRPGDSVNFAGTNIRSNGTFDNGKVNEHITGRFYGNSAEALAGIVDRAGADKDVAFGGRKQ
;
A
#
# COMPACT_ATOMS: atom_id res chain seq x y z
N MET A 1 -37.97 14.26 52.42
CA MET A 1 -38.50 14.05 51.06
C MET A 1 -37.34 13.68 50.14
N SER A 2 -37.31 12.42 49.73
CA SER A 2 -36.44 11.82 48.72
C SER A 2 -37.12 11.93 47.36
N ILE A 3 -36.37 12.22 46.30
CA ILE A 3 -36.63 12.08 44.85
C ILE A 3 -35.50 12.92 44.21
N PHE A 4 -34.49 12.34 43.56
CA PHE A 4 -34.55 11.92 42.16
C PHE A 4 -33.72 10.65 41.92
N LYS A 5 -34.42 9.55 41.61
CA LYS A 5 -33.90 8.39 40.87
C LYS A 5 -34.21 8.59 39.39
N GLN A 6 -33.21 8.72 38.53
CA GLN A 6 -33.29 8.51 37.07
C GLN A 6 -31.84 8.30 36.57
N THR A 7 -31.42 7.37 35.72
CA THR A 7 -31.92 6.13 35.14
C THR A 7 -30.64 5.47 34.60
N LEU A 8 -30.24 4.29 35.10
CA LEU A 8 -29.09 3.54 34.57
C LEU A 8 -29.52 2.90 33.24
N LEU A 9 -29.06 3.46 32.12
CA LEU A 9 -29.29 2.86 30.80
C LEU A 9 -28.24 1.79 30.54
N ALA A 10 -28.57 0.55 30.91
CA ALA A 10 -27.83 -0.63 30.48
C ALA A 10 -28.13 -0.87 28.99
N ALA A 11 -27.20 -0.51 28.12
CA ALA A 11 -27.22 -0.93 26.73
C ALA A 11 -26.71 -2.37 26.63
N THR A 12 -27.63 -3.32 26.63
CA THR A 12 -27.36 -4.73 26.32
C THR A 12 -26.97 -4.83 24.85
N LEU A 13 -25.68 -4.91 24.57
CA LEU A 13 -25.15 -5.12 23.22
C LEU A 13 -25.45 -6.56 22.81
N CYS A 14 -26.56 -6.77 22.07
CA CYS A 14 -26.80 -8.04 21.39
C CYS A 14 -25.69 -8.27 20.36
N GLY A 15 -24.72 -9.12 20.73
CA GLY A 15 -23.67 -9.61 19.86
C GLY A 15 -24.27 -10.46 18.74
N VAL A 16 -24.41 -9.87 17.56
CA VAL A 16 -24.27 -10.62 16.32
C VAL A 16 -22.79 -10.97 16.21
N PHE A 17 -22.46 -12.24 16.49
CA PHE A 17 -21.17 -12.82 16.10
C PHE A 17 -21.11 -12.91 14.57
N GLY A 18 -20.95 -11.77 13.91
CA GLY A 18 -20.37 -11.73 12.58
C GLY A 18 -18.96 -12.31 12.70
N ALA A 19 -18.59 -13.21 11.78
CA ALA A 19 -17.23 -13.70 11.69
C ALA A 19 -16.27 -12.52 11.82
N ALA A 20 -15.42 -12.52 12.85
CA ALA A 20 -14.50 -11.43 13.09
C ALA A 20 -13.65 -11.24 11.83
N VAL A 21 -13.86 -10.13 11.13
CA VAL A 21 -13.08 -9.77 9.95
C VAL A 21 -11.62 -9.76 10.37
N ALA A 22 -10.80 -10.59 9.74
CA ALA A 22 -9.40 -10.73 10.10
C ALA A 22 -8.70 -9.38 9.94
N ALA A 23 -7.89 -9.00 10.93
CA ALA A 23 -7.13 -7.75 10.86
C ALA A 23 -6.25 -7.71 9.59
N PRO A 24 -6.09 -6.54 8.96
CA PRO A 24 -5.18 -6.37 7.84
C PRO A 24 -3.76 -6.82 8.17
N GLU A 25 -3.11 -7.49 7.23
CA GLU A 25 -1.74 -7.98 7.41
C GLU A 25 -0.87 -7.70 6.19
N GLY A 26 0.44 -7.58 6.42
CA GLY A 26 1.40 -7.13 5.43
C GLY A 26 2.85 -7.27 5.88
N GLY A 27 3.77 -6.68 5.13
CA GLY A 27 5.21 -6.73 5.42
C GLY A 27 6.00 -5.63 4.69
N SER A 28 7.25 -5.43 5.10
CA SER A 28 8.18 -4.46 4.53
C SER A 28 9.62 -5.02 4.51
N SER A 29 10.49 -4.45 3.68
CA SER A 29 11.90 -4.89 3.59
C SER A 29 12.76 -4.45 4.77
N GLN A 30 12.46 -3.30 5.37
CA GLN A 30 13.23 -2.80 6.51
C GLN A 30 12.68 -3.30 7.85
N LYS A 31 13.20 -4.45 8.31
CA LYS A 31 12.94 -5.05 9.62
C LYS A 31 14.24 -5.31 10.39
N ARG A 32 14.15 -5.24 11.72
CA ARG A 32 15.16 -5.75 12.66
C ARG A 32 15.13 -7.28 12.67
N LYS A 33 16.20 -7.91 13.16
CA LYS A 33 16.35 -9.38 13.23
C LYS A 33 15.26 -10.07 14.07
N ASP A 34 14.68 -9.34 15.02
CA ASP A 34 13.57 -9.76 15.89
C ASP A 34 12.18 -9.54 15.24
N GLY A 35 12.13 -9.10 13.98
CA GLY A 35 10.90 -8.92 13.22
C GLY A 35 10.27 -7.53 13.34
N TYR A 36 10.88 -6.60 14.09
CA TYR A 36 10.32 -5.25 14.28
C TYR A 36 10.67 -4.31 13.12
N TRP A 37 9.70 -3.56 12.65
CA TRP A 37 9.85 -2.58 11.58
C TRP A 37 10.77 -1.42 11.97
N ILE A 38 11.50 -0.87 11.00
CA ILE A 38 12.43 0.26 11.23
C ILE A 38 11.85 1.58 10.71
N THR A 39 11.17 1.55 9.57
CA THR A 39 10.76 2.76 8.84
C THR A 39 9.28 2.78 8.51
N VAL A 40 8.76 1.70 7.91
CA VAL A 40 7.37 1.56 7.51
C VAL A 40 6.78 0.35 8.23
N LYS A 41 5.64 0.52 8.90
CA LYS A 41 4.91 -0.55 9.57
C LYS A 41 3.54 -0.71 8.90
N PRO A 42 3.37 -1.70 8.02
CA PRO A 42 2.09 -2.03 7.45
C PRO A 42 1.22 -2.80 8.45
N GLY A 43 -0.10 -2.60 8.40
CA GLY A 43 -1.06 -3.31 9.24
C GLY A 43 -2.40 -2.60 9.31
N THR A 44 -3.07 -2.68 10.46
CA THR A 44 -4.37 -2.04 10.68
C THR A 44 -4.25 -0.53 10.82
N SER A 45 -5.16 0.21 10.18
CA SER A 45 -5.30 1.66 10.31
C SER A 45 -5.84 2.07 11.68
N SER A 46 -5.40 3.25 12.14
CA SER A 46 -5.89 3.90 13.36
C SER A 46 -7.15 4.70 13.07
N TRP A 47 -7.96 4.99 14.09
CA TRP A 47 -9.20 5.80 13.94
C TRP A 47 -8.95 7.15 13.27
N GLN A 48 -7.82 7.78 13.57
CA GLN A 48 -7.37 8.99 12.91
C GLN A 48 -6.17 8.71 12.01
N PRO A 49 -6.02 9.44 10.89
CA PRO A 49 -6.91 10.51 10.43
C PRO A 49 -8.08 10.04 9.54
N PHE A 50 -8.07 8.81 9.05
CA PHE A 50 -8.95 8.36 7.95
C PHE A 50 -9.77 7.10 8.27
N GLY A 51 -10.00 6.79 9.55
CA GLY A 51 -10.80 5.65 9.99
C GLY A 51 -9.98 4.38 10.29
N ALA A 52 -10.46 3.61 11.27
CA ALA A 52 -9.79 2.43 11.81
C ALA A 52 -10.14 1.13 11.07
N GLY A 53 -9.32 0.10 11.28
CA GLY A 53 -9.69 -1.28 10.98
C GLY A 53 -9.44 -1.74 9.54
N LYS A 54 -8.83 -0.91 8.70
CA LYS A 54 -8.53 -1.20 7.29
C LYS A 54 -7.03 -1.22 7.02
N ALA A 55 -6.63 -1.73 5.86
CA ALA A 55 -5.24 -1.74 5.43
C ALA A 55 -4.61 -0.34 5.51
N GLY A 56 -3.52 -0.25 6.26
CA GLY A 56 -2.90 1.01 6.61
C GLY A 56 -1.39 0.94 6.83
N LEU A 57 -0.78 2.12 6.93
CA LEU A 57 0.65 2.30 7.14
C LEU A 57 0.91 3.26 8.29
N ALA A 58 1.81 2.89 9.19
CA ALA A 58 2.49 3.82 10.09
C ALA A 58 3.93 4.04 9.63
N PHE A 59 4.46 5.23 9.89
CA PHE A 59 5.82 5.61 9.55
C PHE A 59 6.60 5.92 10.82
N SER A 60 7.84 5.47 10.88
CA SER A 60 8.68 5.73 12.04
C SER A 60 9.14 7.19 12.05
N THR A 61 9.08 7.80 13.23
CA THR A 61 9.63 9.12 13.50
C THR A 61 11.03 9.06 14.11
N ASP A 62 11.49 7.86 14.48
CA ASP A 62 12.74 7.63 15.20
C ASP A 62 13.26 6.19 15.00
N ASN A 63 13.63 5.81 13.77
CA ASN A 63 14.28 4.54 13.42
C ASN A 63 13.71 3.27 14.13
N GLY A 64 12.39 3.18 14.23
CA GLY A 64 11.63 2.08 14.82
C GLY A 64 11.18 2.30 16.27
N HIS A 65 11.69 3.32 16.97
CA HIS A 65 11.40 3.59 18.38
C HIS A 65 10.08 4.34 18.60
N SER A 66 9.70 5.22 17.66
CA SER A 66 8.44 5.97 17.69
C SER A 66 7.74 5.93 16.33
N TRP A 67 6.42 6.01 16.33
CA TRP A 67 5.57 5.78 15.16
C TRP A 67 4.45 6.82 15.03
N SER A 68 4.12 7.17 13.80
CA SER A 68 2.88 7.90 13.49
C SER A 68 1.65 7.04 13.77
N ASN A 69 0.48 7.68 13.83
CA ASN A 69 -0.78 6.96 13.62
C ASN A 69 -0.75 6.24 12.27
N SER A 70 -1.41 5.07 12.22
CA SER A 70 -1.54 4.29 10.99
C SER A 70 -2.63 4.89 10.10
N ILE A 71 -2.29 5.25 8.88
CA ILE A 71 -3.23 5.87 7.93
C ILE A 71 -4.01 4.79 7.17
N ASN A 72 -5.33 4.93 7.07
CA ASN A 72 -6.15 4.11 6.16
C ASN A 72 -5.80 4.51 4.72
N LEU A 73 -5.31 3.57 3.92
CA LEU A 73 -4.85 3.85 2.56
C LEU A 73 -6.00 4.19 1.62
N GLU A 74 -7.13 3.47 1.75
CA GLU A 74 -8.29 3.64 0.87
C GLU A 74 -8.99 4.97 1.14
N ASP A 75 -9.48 5.17 2.37
CA ASP A 75 -10.21 6.39 2.75
C ASP A 75 -9.30 7.62 2.87
N GLY A 76 -7.99 7.42 2.93
CA GLY A 76 -6.98 8.46 2.98
C GLY A 76 -6.39 8.78 1.60
N PRO A 77 -5.09 8.52 1.37
CA PRO A 77 -4.39 8.98 0.18
C PRO A 77 -5.06 8.54 -1.14
N VAL A 78 -5.55 7.30 -1.26
CA VAL A 78 -6.18 6.81 -2.50
C VAL A 78 -7.42 7.65 -2.86
N LYS A 79 -8.34 7.81 -1.92
CA LYS A 79 -9.56 8.63 -2.10
C LYS A 79 -9.23 10.09 -2.39
N HIS A 80 -8.37 10.71 -1.58
CA HIS A 80 -8.10 12.15 -1.69
C HIS A 80 -7.28 12.50 -2.93
N ILE A 81 -6.31 11.67 -3.32
CA ILE A 81 -5.59 11.84 -4.60
C ILE A 81 -6.55 11.58 -5.76
N GLY A 82 -7.35 10.51 -5.69
CA GLY A 82 -8.34 10.20 -6.72
C GLY A 82 -9.30 11.36 -7.00
N ILE A 83 -9.74 12.09 -5.97
CA ILE A 83 -10.60 13.28 -6.13
C ILE A 83 -9.90 14.39 -6.93
N LYS A 84 -8.59 14.61 -6.75
CA LYS A 84 -7.84 15.63 -7.52
C LYS A 84 -7.79 15.36 -9.01
N TYR A 85 -7.93 14.08 -9.39
CA TYR A 85 -7.88 13.61 -10.76
C TYR A 85 -9.27 13.28 -11.33
N LYS A 86 -10.36 13.66 -10.65
CA LYS A 86 -11.71 13.46 -11.19
C LYS A 86 -12.04 14.48 -12.28
N GLN A 87 -12.57 14.00 -13.39
CA GLN A 87 -13.32 14.79 -14.37
C GLN A 87 -14.74 14.22 -14.44
N GLY A 88 -15.70 14.96 -13.88
CA GLY A 88 -17.04 14.43 -13.63
C GLY A 88 -16.99 13.26 -12.62
N THR A 89 -17.49 12.09 -13.02
CA THR A 89 -17.54 10.89 -12.18
C THR A 89 -16.32 9.98 -12.31
N GLN A 90 -15.48 10.18 -13.34
CA GLN A 90 -14.35 9.31 -13.65
C GLN A 90 -13.02 9.91 -13.20
N LYS A 91 -12.07 9.06 -12.81
CA LYS A 91 -10.68 9.46 -12.56
C LYS A 91 -9.92 9.45 -13.89
N VAL A 92 -9.16 10.50 -14.18
CA VAL A 92 -8.34 10.62 -15.38
C VAL A 92 -6.87 10.53 -14.97
N PRO A 93 -6.18 9.43 -15.30
CA PRO A 93 -4.77 9.25 -14.96
C PRO A 93 -3.87 10.16 -15.81
N ILE A 94 -2.71 10.53 -15.28
CA ILE A 94 -1.77 11.41 -16.00
C ILE A 94 -1.21 10.76 -17.27
N ASN A 95 -1.17 9.43 -17.33
CA ASN A 95 -0.74 8.67 -18.49
C ASN A 95 -1.85 8.45 -19.53
N GLY A 96 -3.03 9.05 -19.33
CA GLY A 96 -4.17 8.93 -20.25
C GLY A 96 -4.67 7.49 -20.36
N ASN A 97 -5.14 7.12 -21.55
CA ASN A 97 -5.74 5.80 -21.78
C ASN A 97 -4.73 4.68 -22.07
N ASP A 98 -3.44 5.02 -22.24
CA ASP A 98 -2.38 4.06 -22.51
C ASP A 98 -1.63 3.69 -21.21
N PRO A 99 -1.79 2.47 -20.68
CA PRO A 99 -1.10 2.04 -19.46
C PRO A 99 0.43 1.97 -19.61
N TYR A 100 0.95 1.92 -20.85
CA TYR A 100 2.38 1.83 -21.16
C TYR A 100 3.05 3.18 -21.39
N ALA A 101 2.27 4.25 -21.51
CA ALA A 101 2.78 5.57 -21.87
C ALA A 101 3.76 6.12 -20.82
N ASN A 102 4.84 6.72 -21.32
CA ASN A 102 5.65 7.64 -20.55
C ASN A 102 5.11 9.06 -20.75
N VAL A 103 4.88 9.77 -19.66
CA VAL A 103 4.44 11.16 -19.65
C VAL A 103 5.34 12.03 -18.79
N ASP A 104 5.30 13.32 -19.03
CA ASP A 104 5.97 14.31 -18.22
C ASP A 104 5.17 14.55 -16.93
N GLY A 105 5.56 13.88 -15.84
CA GLY A 105 4.93 14.00 -14.53
C GLY A 105 5.04 15.39 -13.89
N THR A 106 5.78 16.33 -14.49
CA THR A 106 5.83 17.72 -14.00
C THR A 106 4.71 18.61 -14.58
N ARG A 107 3.99 18.13 -15.60
CA ARG A 107 2.89 18.88 -16.22
C ARG A 107 1.65 18.82 -15.34
N ASN A 108 0.96 19.96 -15.24
CA ASN A 108 -0.32 20.12 -14.52
C ASN A 108 -0.26 19.56 -13.09
N PRO A 109 0.58 20.13 -12.21
CA PRO A 109 0.80 19.58 -10.88
C PRO A 109 -0.47 19.68 -10.03
N HIS A 110 -0.83 18.57 -9.38
CA HIS A 110 -1.89 18.52 -8.38
C HIS A 110 -1.29 18.46 -6.98
N TYR A 111 -2.01 19.01 -6.01
CA TYR A 111 -1.56 19.07 -4.62
C TYR A 111 -2.64 18.58 -3.66
N LEU A 112 -2.22 17.78 -2.67
CA LEU A 112 -2.99 17.57 -1.45
C LEU A 112 -2.81 18.77 -0.55
N THR A 113 -3.90 19.28 0.00
CA THR A 113 -3.89 20.41 0.93
C THR A 113 -4.43 19.97 2.29
N LEU A 114 -4.23 20.78 3.33
CA LEU A 114 -4.67 20.43 4.68
C LEU A 114 -6.18 20.15 4.78
N LYS A 115 -7.02 20.86 4.02
CA LYS A 115 -8.46 20.63 3.91
C LYS A 115 -8.81 19.23 3.42
N ASP A 116 -7.97 18.63 2.58
CA ASP A 116 -8.17 17.26 2.12
C ASP A 116 -7.94 16.26 3.27
N VAL A 117 -7.02 16.55 4.20
CA VAL A 117 -6.61 15.62 5.26
C VAL A 117 -7.38 15.82 6.57
N LYS A 118 -7.74 17.07 6.92
CA LYS A 118 -8.52 17.45 8.10
C LYS A 118 -9.49 18.59 7.73
N PRO A 119 -10.70 18.26 7.23
CA PRO A 119 -11.63 19.26 6.67
C PRO A 119 -11.95 20.41 7.63
N VAL A 120 -12.09 20.11 8.93
CA VAL A 120 -12.47 21.06 9.99
C VAL A 120 -11.36 22.09 10.27
N ILE A 121 -10.08 21.71 10.18
CA ILE A 121 -8.95 22.64 10.41
C ILE A 121 -8.57 23.39 9.12
N GLY A 122 -8.76 22.74 7.95
CA GLY A 122 -8.45 23.31 6.64
C GLY A 122 -9.30 24.50 6.19
N TRP A 123 -10.29 24.92 6.99
CA TRP A 123 -11.11 26.12 6.73
C TRP A 123 -10.39 27.43 7.06
N PHE A 124 -9.43 27.44 7.98
CA PHE A 124 -8.72 28.65 8.42
C PHE A 124 -7.32 28.77 7.80
N TYR A 125 -6.74 27.65 7.35
CA TYR A 125 -5.40 27.56 6.79
C TYR A 125 -5.30 26.30 5.91
N ASN A 126 -4.86 26.42 4.65
CA ASN A 126 -4.91 25.30 3.70
C ASN A 126 -3.63 25.14 2.85
N PRO A 127 -2.45 24.93 3.47
CA PRO A 127 -1.19 24.82 2.73
C PRO A 127 -1.15 23.55 1.88
N PRO A 128 -0.41 23.55 0.75
CA PRO A 128 -0.01 22.33 0.07
C PRO A 128 0.84 21.46 0.99
N LEU A 129 0.41 20.23 1.23
CA LEU A 129 1.12 19.24 2.03
C LEU A 129 2.03 18.35 1.15
N GLY A 130 1.58 18.06 -0.07
CA GLY A 130 2.36 17.32 -1.03
C GLY A 130 1.84 17.44 -2.45
N GLN A 131 2.75 17.28 -3.39
CA GLN A 131 2.43 17.10 -4.80
C GLN A 131 2.02 15.65 -5.03
N VAL A 132 1.01 15.42 -5.86
CA VAL A 132 0.42 14.08 -6.04
C VAL A 132 0.21 13.73 -7.50
N TRP A 133 0.15 12.42 -7.75
CA TRP A 133 -0.06 11.83 -9.06
C TRP A 133 -0.98 10.62 -8.97
N TYR A 134 -1.75 10.41 -10.02
CA TYR A 134 -2.56 9.22 -10.24
C TYR A 134 -2.27 8.66 -11.63
N GLU A 135 -1.98 7.37 -11.68
CA GLU A 135 -1.72 6.62 -12.90
C GLU A 135 -2.59 5.36 -12.93
N ASN A 136 -2.95 4.93 -14.14
CA ASN A 136 -3.53 3.63 -14.36
C ASN A 136 -2.57 2.82 -15.22
N ARG A 137 -1.97 1.78 -14.62
CA ARG A 137 -0.85 1.02 -15.18
C ARG A 137 -1.29 -0.39 -15.56
N HIS A 138 -0.34 -1.23 -15.96
CA HIS A 138 -0.58 -2.58 -16.46
C HIS A 138 -1.58 -3.36 -15.58
N ASN A 139 -2.44 -4.16 -16.22
CA ASN A 139 -3.53 -4.91 -15.57
C ASN A 139 -4.57 -4.03 -14.85
N ASN A 140 -4.75 -2.77 -15.24
CA ASN A 140 -5.63 -1.80 -14.55
C ASN A 140 -5.20 -1.51 -13.10
N THR A 141 -3.90 -1.61 -12.82
CA THR A 141 -3.36 -1.33 -11.48
C THR A 141 -3.33 0.17 -11.27
N GLU A 142 -4.05 0.65 -10.27
CA GLU A 142 -4.06 2.06 -9.91
C GLU A 142 -2.83 2.40 -9.07
N VAL A 143 -2.03 3.37 -9.50
CA VAL A 143 -0.82 3.81 -8.80
C VAL A 143 -0.99 5.26 -8.38
N TYR A 144 -0.83 5.51 -7.09
CA TYR A 144 -0.94 6.81 -6.46
C TYR A 144 0.42 7.19 -5.87
N SER A 145 0.94 8.35 -6.25
CA SER A 145 2.20 8.84 -5.73
C SER A 145 1.99 10.16 -4.99
N VAL A 146 2.71 10.36 -3.88
CA VAL A 146 2.75 11.61 -3.14
C VAL A 146 4.17 11.98 -2.76
N ARG A 147 4.49 13.26 -2.96
CA ARG A 147 5.74 13.88 -2.56
C ARG A 147 5.46 14.96 -1.54
N GLN A 148 5.90 14.77 -0.31
CA GLN A 148 5.74 15.77 0.74
C GLN A 148 6.59 17.01 0.44
N MET A 149 5.94 18.17 0.30
CA MET A 149 6.60 19.42 -0.09
C MET A 149 7.03 20.26 1.11
N ALA A 150 6.26 20.22 2.19
CA ALA A 150 6.51 21.00 3.39
C ALA A 150 6.41 20.11 4.64
N ASN A 151 7.04 20.53 5.73
CA ASN A 151 6.68 19.97 7.03
C ASN A 151 5.26 20.44 7.35
N PRO A 152 4.37 19.56 7.80
CA PRO A 152 3.06 20.01 8.21
C PRO A 152 3.21 21.03 9.33
N ALA A 153 2.59 22.21 9.19
CA ALA A 153 2.55 23.22 10.26
C ALA A 153 1.74 22.74 11.48
N ILE A 154 1.08 21.58 11.37
CA ILE A 154 0.29 20.97 12.44
C ILE A 154 1.08 19.80 13.02
N PRO A 155 1.39 19.81 14.33
CA PRO A 155 2.15 18.75 15.01
C PRO A 155 1.60 17.33 14.82
N ALA A 156 0.28 17.22 14.59
CA ALA A 156 -0.43 15.95 14.43
C ALA A 156 -0.71 15.55 12.97
N ALA A 157 -0.22 16.29 11.97
CA ALA A 157 -0.40 15.91 10.57
C ALA A 157 0.69 14.89 10.16
N PRO A 158 0.34 13.84 9.40
CA PRO A 158 1.29 12.77 9.14
C PRO A 158 2.43 13.26 8.24
N LYS A 159 3.65 12.76 8.51
CA LYS A 159 4.81 12.95 7.64
C LYS A 159 4.87 11.77 6.69
N PHE A 160 4.52 11.98 5.42
CA PHE A 160 4.37 10.91 4.44
C PHE A 160 5.63 10.69 3.60
N GLY A 161 6.59 11.63 3.59
CA GLY A 161 7.79 11.48 2.77
C GLY A 161 7.49 11.47 1.27
N GLY A 162 8.25 10.67 0.52
CA GLY A 162 7.85 10.19 -0.80
C GLY A 162 7.19 8.83 -0.65
N LEU A 163 5.99 8.65 -1.21
CA LEU A 163 5.21 7.43 -1.06
C LEU A 163 4.55 7.08 -2.40
N VAL A 164 4.64 5.81 -2.76
CA VAL A 164 3.96 5.21 -3.92
C VAL A 164 3.06 4.10 -3.39
N ILE A 165 1.79 4.12 -3.80
CA ILE A 165 0.74 3.18 -3.41
C ILE A 165 0.16 2.61 -4.69
N ALA A 166 0.43 1.35 -4.98
CA ALA A 166 -0.27 0.57 -5.99
C ALA A 166 -1.42 -0.19 -5.34
N LYS A 167 -2.62 -0.07 -5.90
CA LYS A 167 -3.83 -0.80 -5.48
C LYS A 167 -4.08 -1.96 -6.43
N VAL A 168 -4.20 -3.17 -5.88
CA VAL A 168 -4.58 -4.35 -6.67
C VAL A 168 -6.01 -4.16 -7.19
N PRO A 169 -6.25 -4.31 -8.51
CA PRO A 169 -7.54 -4.05 -9.12
C PRO A 169 -8.61 -5.07 -8.71
N GLY A 170 -9.87 -4.64 -8.72
CA GLY A 170 -11.03 -5.52 -8.55
C GLY A 170 -11.20 -6.14 -7.16
N MET A 171 -10.39 -5.73 -6.18
CA MET A 171 -10.55 -6.06 -4.77
C MET A 171 -11.53 -5.05 -4.15
N ASN A 172 -12.79 -5.44 -3.95
CA ASN A 172 -13.84 -4.59 -3.37
C ASN A 172 -14.81 -5.43 -2.53
N GLY A 173 -15.68 -4.79 -1.75
CA GLY A 173 -16.73 -5.47 -0.99
C GLY A 173 -16.17 -6.33 0.15
N SER A 174 -16.59 -7.60 0.22
CA SER A 174 -16.16 -8.54 1.28
C SER A 174 -14.68 -8.91 1.19
N ASP A 175 -14.07 -8.84 0.00
CA ASP A 175 -12.67 -9.20 -0.22
C ASP A 175 -11.71 -8.11 0.28
N GLY A 176 -12.21 -6.89 0.51
CA GLY A 176 -11.43 -5.76 1.00
C GLY A 176 -10.44 -5.22 -0.04
N ASN A 177 -9.45 -4.45 0.39
CA ASN A 177 -8.43 -3.86 -0.51
C ASN A 177 -7.04 -4.43 -0.25
N VAL A 178 -6.21 -4.50 -1.31
CA VAL A 178 -4.81 -4.93 -1.23
C VAL A 178 -3.93 -3.86 -1.86
N PHE A 179 -2.87 -3.49 -1.17
CA PHE A 179 -1.94 -2.43 -1.53
C PHE A 179 -0.49 -2.90 -1.43
N PHE A 180 0.36 -2.32 -2.27
CA PHE A 180 1.80 -2.51 -2.26
C PHE A 180 2.49 -1.26 -2.78
N GLY A 181 3.77 -1.09 -2.48
CA GLY A 181 4.52 0.03 -3.00
C GLY A 181 5.79 0.31 -2.24
N GLU A 182 6.19 1.57 -2.23
CA GLU A 182 7.47 2.00 -1.66
C GLU A 182 7.34 3.35 -0.97
N TRP A 183 8.26 3.58 -0.05
CA TRP A 183 8.35 4.79 0.74
C TRP A 183 9.80 5.23 0.88
N ALA A 184 10.02 6.54 0.91
CA ALA A 184 11.30 7.15 1.26
C ALA A 184 11.08 8.38 2.14
N PRO A 185 12.05 8.76 3.00
CA PRO A 185 11.95 9.97 3.79
C PRO A 185 11.88 11.21 2.90
N ARG A 186 11.26 12.29 3.41
CA ARG A 186 11.19 13.56 2.70
C ARG A 186 12.59 14.11 2.45
N LYS A 187 12.85 14.56 1.22
CA LYS A 187 14.02 15.38 0.87
C LYS A 187 13.92 16.74 1.56
N GLY A 188 15.00 17.24 2.18
CA GLY A 188 14.98 18.41 3.07
C GLY A 188 14.37 19.68 2.46
N ASN A 189 14.91 20.13 1.32
CA ASN A 189 14.44 21.29 0.56
C ASN A 189 13.98 20.85 -0.84
N PRO A 190 12.78 20.24 -0.98
CA PRO A 190 12.32 19.74 -2.26
C PRO A 190 11.94 20.93 -3.16
N PRO A 191 12.29 20.91 -4.46
CA PRO A 191 11.86 21.94 -5.41
C PRO A 191 10.33 21.94 -5.56
N GLN A 192 9.76 23.10 -5.87
CA GLN A 192 8.30 23.31 -5.89
C GLN A 192 7.54 22.34 -6.80
N ASN A 193 8.08 22.02 -7.98
CA ASN A 193 7.52 21.04 -8.91
C ASN A 193 8.60 20.04 -9.33
N SER A 194 8.47 18.77 -8.95
CA SER A 194 9.33 17.70 -9.45
C SER A 194 8.76 16.33 -9.11
N THR A 195 9.17 15.33 -9.87
CA THR A 195 8.79 13.93 -9.70
C THR A 195 9.73 13.15 -8.77
N ASP A 196 10.74 13.80 -8.19
CA ASP A 196 11.70 13.17 -7.28
C ASP A 196 11.05 12.90 -5.92
N LEU A 197 10.64 11.64 -5.70
CA LEU A 197 10.09 11.14 -4.44
C LEU A 197 11.18 10.77 -3.42
N ASN A 198 12.46 11.09 -3.67
CA ASN A 198 13.61 10.71 -2.85
C ASN A 198 13.86 9.18 -2.77
N MET A 199 13.48 8.42 -3.80
CA MET A 199 13.62 6.95 -3.83
C MET A 199 15.07 6.45 -3.96
N ALA A 200 16.05 7.35 -4.05
CA ALA A 200 17.47 7.00 -3.97
C ALA A 200 17.99 6.95 -2.52
N ASP A 201 17.18 7.36 -1.54
CA ASP A 201 17.57 7.38 -0.13
C ASP A 201 17.78 5.96 0.41
N GLY A 202 18.84 5.75 1.21
CA GLY A 202 19.15 4.44 1.81
C GLY A 202 18.09 3.94 2.81
N LYS A 203 17.18 4.81 3.26
CA LYS A 203 16.01 4.43 4.07
C LYS A 203 14.78 4.09 3.22
N ARG A 204 14.90 4.04 1.88
CA ARG A 204 13.85 3.54 1.01
C ARG A 204 13.39 2.17 1.50
N THR A 205 12.08 1.98 1.53
CA THR A 205 11.44 0.76 2.05
C THR A 205 10.32 0.34 1.12
N VAL A 206 10.34 -0.91 0.67
CA VAL A 206 9.19 -1.52 -0.02
C VAL A 206 8.24 -2.15 0.99
N TRP A 207 6.96 -2.18 0.66
CA TRP A 207 5.92 -2.68 1.56
C TRP A 207 4.72 -3.24 0.82
N TYR A 208 3.93 -4.04 1.53
CA TYR A 208 2.61 -4.50 1.11
C TYR A 208 1.68 -4.66 2.33
N VAL A 209 0.38 -4.49 2.14
CA VAL A 209 -0.67 -4.71 3.15
C VAL A 209 -2.01 -4.90 2.47
N GLY A 210 -2.88 -5.71 3.06
CA GLY A 210 -4.24 -5.85 2.58
C GLY A 210 -5.20 -6.28 3.68
N ASP A 211 -6.46 -5.97 3.44
CA ASP A 211 -7.60 -6.47 4.20
C ASP A 211 -7.79 -7.97 3.92
N ASN A 212 -8.45 -8.68 4.83
CA ASN A 212 -8.85 -10.08 4.64
C ASN A 212 -7.72 -11.01 4.16
N PRO A 213 -6.60 -11.09 4.89
CA PRO A 213 -5.56 -12.05 4.56
C PRO A 213 -6.12 -13.47 4.47
N THR A 214 -5.79 -14.21 3.41
CA THR A 214 -6.20 -15.61 3.27
C THR A 214 -5.62 -16.41 4.42
N ARG A 215 -6.49 -16.98 5.28
CA ARG A 215 -6.07 -17.76 6.47
C ARG A 215 -5.98 -19.25 6.22
N ASN A 216 -6.76 -19.75 5.27
CA ASN A 216 -6.77 -21.14 4.87
C ASN A 216 -6.70 -21.15 3.35
N MET A 217 -5.57 -21.57 2.80
CA MET A 217 -5.40 -21.61 1.35
C MET A 217 -6.40 -22.58 0.71
N PRO A 218 -7.19 -22.14 -0.29
CA PRO A 218 -7.98 -23.05 -1.09
C PRO A 218 -7.07 -23.88 -2.00
N LYS A 219 -7.58 -25.01 -2.51
CA LYS A 219 -6.89 -25.74 -3.58
C LYS A 219 -6.78 -24.82 -4.80
N LEU A 220 -5.56 -24.63 -5.29
CA LEU A 220 -5.27 -23.86 -6.50
C LEU A 220 -4.60 -24.78 -7.51
N VAL A 221 -5.11 -24.79 -8.74
CA VAL A 221 -4.53 -25.51 -9.88
C VAL A 221 -4.34 -24.50 -10.99
N ASN A 222 -3.08 -24.23 -11.34
CA ASN A 222 -2.67 -23.26 -12.34
C ASN A 222 -3.36 -21.88 -12.19
N ALA A 223 -3.54 -21.41 -10.96
CA ALA A 223 -4.14 -20.11 -10.70
C ALA A 223 -3.16 -19.02 -11.13
N LYS A 224 -3.50 -18.28 -12.18
CA LYS A 224 -2.65 -17.23 -12.74
C LYS A 224 -2.97 -15.89 -12.12
N TYR A 225 -1.93 -15.10 -11.83
CA TYR A 225 -2.02 -13.77 -11.27
C TYR A 225 -1.28 -12.80 -12.18
N ASN A 226 -1.98 -11.75 -12.57
CA ASN A 226 -1.44 -10.65 -13.33
C ASN A 226 -0.77 -9.67 -12.36
N VAL A 227 0.56 -9.60 -12.39
CA VAL A 227 1.36 -8.91 -11.36
C VAL A 227 2.02 -7.67 -11.92
N LEU A 228 2.00 -6.60 -11.11
CA LEU A 228 2.79 -5.40 -11.29
C LEU A 228 3.75 -5.25 -10.10
N GLY A 229 4.98 -4.80 -10.36
CA GLY A 229 5.98 -4.54 -9.34
C GLY A 229 6.53 -3.12 -9.40
N VAL A 230 6.84 -2.55 -8.24
CA VAL A 230 7.29 -1.17 -8.03
C VAL A 230 8.71 -1.17 -7.48
N ASN A 231 9.60 -0.44 -8.15
CA ASN A 231 10.94 -0.12 -7.66
C ASN A 231 11.42 1.22 -8.20
N LYS A 232 11.69 2.16 -7.29
CA LYS A 232 12.20 3.51 -7.58
C LYS A 232 11.37 4.22 -8.64
N HIS A 233 10.06 4.12 -8.50
CA HIS A 233 9.09 4.66 -9.43
C HIS A 233 9.20 6.18 -9.51
N THR A 234 9.22 6.68 -10.74
CA THR A 234 9.16 8.10 -11.07
C THR A 234 7.79 8.42 -11.66
N PRO A 235 6.99 9.31 -11.04
CA PRO A 235 5.69 9.71 -11.59
C PRO A 235 5.76 10.10 -13.06
N GLY A 236 4.88 9.51 -13.86
CA GLY A 236 4.80 9.64 -15.31
C GLY A 236 5.57 8.56 -16.07
N ARG A 237 6.51 7.85 -15.46
CA ARG A 237 7.35 6.84 -16.12
C ARG A 237 6.76 5.45 -16.03
N ASN A 238 6.87 4.68 -17.11
CA ASN A 238 6.57 3.25 -17.13
C ASN A 238 7.83 2.45 -16.75
N ASP A 239 8.15 2.45 -15.46
CA ASP A 239 9.35 1.81 -14.87
C ASP A 239 9.01 0.59 -13.98
N PHE A 240 7.80 0.07 -14.17
CA PHE A 240 7.24 -1.05 -13.42
C PHE A 240 7.75 -2.40 -13.92
N TYR A 241 7.83 -3.36 -13.00
CA TYR A 241 7.89 -4.77 -13.36
C TYR A 241 6.50 -5.25 -13.76
N THR A 242 6.43 -6.11 -14.76
CA THR A 242 5.19 -6.78 -15.15
C THR A 242 5.44 -8.26 -15.41
N GLY A 243 4.43 -9.08 -15.17
CA GLY A 243 4.47 -10.49 -15.51
C GLY A 243 3.28 -11.27 -14.98
N THR A 244 3.34 -12.59 -15.15
CA THR A 244 2.33 -13.51 -14.66
C THR A 244 2.96 -14.49 -13.68
N LEU A 245 2.36 -14.62 -12.50
CA LEU A 245 2.71 -15.66 -11.54
C LEU A 245 1.66 -16.76 -11.58
N THR A 246 2.08 -18.00 -11.42
CA THR A 246 1.20 -19.16 -11.36
C THR A 246 1.31 -19.81 -9.99
N ALA A 247 0.20 -19.84 -9.26
CA ALA A 247 0.07 -20.50 -7.97
C ALA A 247 -0.55 -21.88 -8.13
N ASN A 248 0.08 -22.88 -7.53
CA ASN A 248 -0.45 -24.21 -7.33
C ASN A 248 -0.43 -24.50 -5.83
N TYR A 249 -1.55 -24.93 -5.26
CA TYR A 249 -1.64 -25.26 -3.83
C TYR A 249 -2.54 -26.47 -3.61
N GLY A 250 -2.03 -27.45 -2.86
CA GLY A 250 -2.68 -28.72 -2.57
C GLY A 250 -2.63 -29.05 -1.08
N THR A 251 -2.38 -30.32 -0.74
CA THR A 251 -2.35 -30.87 0.63
C THR A 251 -1.28 -30.22 1.52
N GLY A 252 -1.54 -28.99 2.00
CA GLY A 252 -0.68 -28.27 2.95
C GLY A 252 0.53 -27.55 2.33
N SER A 253 0.80 -27.75 1.04
CA SER A 253 1.95 -27.19 0.34
C SER A 253 1.58 -26.69 -1.05
N GLY A 254 2.34 -25.74 -1.55
CA GLY A 254 2.17 -25.20 -2.88
C GLY A 254 3.40 -24.45 -3.38
N SER A 255 3.36 -24.07 -4.64
CA SER A 255 4.40 -23.31 -5.31
C SER A 255 3.82 -22.07 -5.97
N LEU A 256 4.58 -20.98 -5.91
CA LEU A 256 4.37 -19.78 -6.69
C LEU A 256 5.51 -19.69 -7.70
N THR A 257 5.19 -19.69 -8.99
CA THR A 257 6.19 -19.73 -10.07
C THR A 257 5.91 -18.65 -11.11
N GLY A 258 6.85 -18.43 -12.02
CA GLY A 258 6.77 -17.37 -13.03
C GLY A 258 7.81 -16.28 -12.77
N SER A 259 7.66 -15.15 -13.44
CA SER A 259 8.58 -14.02 -13.31
C SER A 259 7.86 -12.70 -13.52
N ILE A 260 8.46 -11.64 -12.99
CA ILE A 260 8.14 -10.26 -13.35
C ILE A 260 9.41 -9.61 -13.88
N SER A 261 9.28 -8.75 -14.88
CA SER A 261 10.43 -8.12 -15.54
C SER A 261 10.13 -6.68 -15.95
N ARG A 262 11.20 -5.91 -16.08
CA ARG A 262 11.25 -4.60 -16.73
C ARG A 262 12.53 -4.53 -17.56
N PRO A 263 12.75 -3.49 -18.38
CA PRO A 263 14.00 -3.37 -19.13
C PRO A 263 15.23 -3.46 -18.22
N GLY A 264 16.11 -4.44 -18.47
CA GLY A 264 17.37 -4.64 -17.77
C GLY A 264 17.32 -5.34 -16.40
N ASP A 265 16.14 -5.74 -15.90
CA ASP A 265 16.02 -6.45 -14.61
C ASP A 265 14.82 -7.40 -14.59
N SER A 266 14.93 -8.52 -13.86
CA SER A 266 13.88 -9.51 -13.69
C SER A 266 13.95 -10.18 -12.33
N VAL A 267 12.80 -10.64 -11.82
CA VAL A 267 12.68 -11.46 -10.61
C VAL A 267 12.05 -12.80 -10.99
N ASN A 268 12.72 -13.90 -10.64
CA ASN A 268 12.20 -15.25 -10.85
C ASN A 268 11.66 -15.84 -9.54
N PHE A 269 10.41 -16.31 -9.57
CA PHE A 269 9.73 -16.86 -8.40
C PHE A 269 9.99 -18.35 -8.19
N ALA A 270 10.81 -19.01 -9.01
CA ALA A 270 11.19 -20.41 -8.82
C ALA A 270 11.71 -20.68 -7.40
N GLY A 271 11.17 -21.73 -6.78
CA GLY A 271 11.47 -22.12 -5.39
C GLY A 271 10.66 -21.38 -4.31
N THR A 272 9.68 -20.53 -4.70
CA THR A 272 8.81 -19.87 -3.72
C THR A 272 7.71 -20.82 -3.26
N ASN A 273 7.69 -21.13 -1.96
CA ASN A 273 6.77 -22.09 -1.36
C ASN A 273 5.56 -21.36 -0.76
N ILE A 274 4.37 -21.88 -1.00
CA ILE A 274 3.11 -21.40 -0.40
C ILE A 274 2.78 -22.25 0.82
N ARG A 275 2.39 -21.59 1.92
CA ARG A 275 1.97 -22.19 3.18
C ARG A 275 0.45 -22.16 3.34
N SER A 276 -0.07 -23.04 4.20
CA SER A 276 -1.52 -23.16 4.46
C SER A 276 -2.19 -21.90 4.98
N ASN A 277 -1.45 -21.07 5.68
CA ASN A 277 -1.91 -19.79 6.23
C ASN A 277 -1.87 -18.63 5.22
N GLY A 278 -1.71 -18.93 3.92
CA GLY A 278 -1.73 -17.95 2.85
C GLY A 278 -0.44 -17.16 2.67
N THR A 279 0.63 -17.42 3.44
CA THR A 279 1.93 -16.79 3.18
C THR A 279 2.74 -17.56 2.15
N PHE A 280 3.69 -16.89 1.51
CA PHE A 280 4.68 -17.53 0.66
C PHE A 280 6.08 -16.98 0.91
N ASP A 281 7.08 -17.84 0.72
CA ASP A 281 8.48 -17.56 1.05
C ASP A 281 9.41 -18.45 0.21
N ASN A 282 10.52 -17.89 -0.32
CA ASN A 282 11.54 -18.67 -1.03
C ASN A 282 12.76 -19.04 -0.16
N GLY A 283 12.84 -18.56 1.08
CA GLY A 283 13.88 -18.86 2.07
C GLY A 283 15.29 -18.41 1.71
N LYS A 284 15.46 -17.63 0.64
CA LYS A 284 16.78 -17.23 0.15
C LYS A 284 17.33 -16.09 0.99
N VAL A 285 18.65 -16.07 1.18
CA VAL A 285 19.36 -14.96 1.83
C VAL A 285 19.45 -13.74 0.91
N ASN A 286 19.65 -13.97 -0.38
CA ASN A 286 19.70 -12.94 -1.41
C ASN A 286 18.49 -13.09 -2.32
N GLU A 287 17.86 -11.98 -2.70
CA GLU A 287 16.61 -12.00 -3.46
C GLU A 287 15.52 -12.80 -2.72
N HIS A 288 15.35 -12.45 -1.43
CA HIS A 288 14.39 -13.08 -0.54
C HIS A 288 12.98 -12.62 -0.94
N ILE A 289 12.16 -13.57 -1.38
CA ILE A 289 10.77 -13.30 -1.77
C ILE A 289 9.89 -13.66 -0.59
N THR A 290 9.10 -12.70 -0.11
CA THR A 290 8.09 -12.94 0.93
C THR A 290 6.79 -12.23 0.58
N GLY A 291 5.67 -12.81 0.96
CA GLY A 291 4.38 -12.20 0.73
C GLY A 291 3.22 -13.07 1.18
N ARG A 292 2.01 -12.73 0.71
CA ARG A 292 0.82 -13.51 1.01
C ARG A 292 -0.31 -13.35 0.00
N PHE A 293 -1.30 -14.23 0.13
CA PHE A 293 -2.60 -14.15 -0.51
C PHE A 293 -3.65 -13.42 0.35
N TYR A 294 -4.61 -12.83 -0.33
CA TYR A 294 -5.72 -12.05 0.22
C TYR A 294 -7.05 -12.48 -0.41
N GLY A 295 -8.13 -12.33 0.36
CA GLY A 295 -9.46 -12.80 0.05
C GLY A 295 -9.66 -14.28 0.41
N ASN A 296 -10.92 -14.72 0.43
CA ASN A 296 -11.29 -16.06 0.88
C ASN A 296 -10.83 -17.16 -0.08
N SER A 297 -10.72 -16.86 -1.38
CA SER A 297 -10.33 -17.79 -2.43
C SER A 297 -8.96 -17.46 -3.04
N ALA A 298 -8.13 -16.73 -2.29
CA ALA A 298 -6.84 -16.22 -2.73
C ALA A 298 -6.98 -15.35 -4.00
N GLU A 299 -7.97 -14.46 -4.02
CA GLU A 299 -8.32 -13.57 -5.12
C GLU A 299 -7.14 -12.68 -5.52
N ALA A 300 -6.33 -12.23 -4.56
CA ALA A 300 -5.15 -11.42 -4.80
C ALA A 300 -3.93 -11.95 -4.05
N LEU A 301 -2.76 -11.46 -4.48
CA LEU A 301 -1.50 -11.61 -3.76
C LEU A 301 -0.74 -10.28 -3.71
N ALA A 302 0.08 -10.11 -2.69
CA ALA A 302 1.09 -9.06 -2.64
C ALA A 302 2.29 -9.49 -1.81
N GLY A 303 3.44 -8.88 -2.07
CA GLY A 303 4.70 -9.24 -1.42
C GLY A 303 5.83 -8.28 -1.75
N ILE A 304 7.02 -8.67 -1.32
CA ILE A 304 8.27 -7.96 -1.56
C ILE A 304 9.37 -8.93 -2.00
N VAL A 305 10.35 -8.37 -2.69
CA VAL A 305 11.63 -8.98 -3.01
C VAL A 305 12.69 -8.14 -2.30
N ASP A 306 13.34 -8.71 -1.30
CA ASP A 306 14.42 -8.09 -0.55
C ASP A 306 15.76 -8.50 -1.19
N ARG A 307 16.51 -7.51 -1.66
CA ARG A 307 17.77 -7.70 -2.39
C ARG A 307 18.89 -6.98 -1.65
N ALA A 308 20.14 -7.33 -1.98
CA ALA A 308 21.29 -6.64 -1.43
C ALA A 308 21.33 -5.16 -1.87
N GLY A 309 20.79 -4.30 -1.01
CA GLY A 309 20.65 -2.85 -1.19
C GLY A 309 19.19 -2.41 -1.30
N ALA A 310 18.80 -1.46 -0.45
CA ALA A 310 17.45 -0.90 -0.42
C ALA A 310 17.03 -0.22 -1.74
N ASP A 311 17.96 0.06 -2.66
CA ASP A 311 17.68 0.56 -4.00
C ASP A 311 17.14 -0.52 -4.95
N LYS A 312 17.36 -1.80 -4.64
CA LYS A 312 16.98 -2.93 -5.50
C LYS A 312 15.70 -3.63 -5.07
N ASP A 313 15.23 -3.38 -3.85
CA ASP A 313 14.02 -4.04 -3.35
C ASP A 313 12.80 -3.74 -4.22
N VAL A 314 11.93 -4.72 -4.40
CA VAL A 314 10.73 -4.60 -5.23
C VAL A 314 9.50 -4.92 -4.38
N ALA A 315 8.47 -4.06 -4.39
CA ALA A 315 7.13 -4.44 -3.94
C ALA A 315 6.32 -4.94 -5.13
N PHE A 316 5.46 -5.94 -4.95
CA PHE A 316 4.61 -6.42 -6.03
C PHE A 316 3.23 -6.82 -5.53
N GLY A 317 2.26 -6.82 -6.45
CA GLY A 317 0.91 -7.30 -6.19
C GLY A 317 0.17 -7.61 -7.47
N GLY A 318 -0.84 -8.46 -7.37
CA GLY A 318 -1.60 -8.90 -8.52
C GLY A 318 -2.92 -9.58 -8.16
N ARG A 319 -3.83 -9.55 -9.12
CA ARG A 319 -5.15 -10.17 -9.04
C ARG A 319 -5.14 -11.48 -9.84
N LYS A 320 -5.84 -12.48 -9.31
CA LYS A 320 -6.12 -13.75 -10.00
C LYS A 320 -6.92 -13.47 -11.29
N GLN A 321 -6.55 -14.12 -12.38
CA GLN A 321 -7.24 -14.09 -13.69
C GLN A 321 -8.62 -14.75 -13.61
#